data_AF-A0A7C2HAB8-F1
#
_entry.id   AF-A0A7C2HAB8-F1
#
_cell.length_a   1.000
_cell.length_b   1.000
_cell.length_c   1.000
_cell.angle_alpha   90.00
_cell.angle_beta   90.00
_cell.angle_gamma   90.00
#
_symmetry.space_group_name_H-M   'P 1'
#
loop_
_entity.id
_entity.type
_entity.pdbx_description
1 polymer ?
#
loop_
_entity_poly.entity_id
_entity_poly.type
_entity_poly.pdbx_seq_one_letter_code
_entity_poly.pdbx_strand_id
1 'polypeptide(L)'
;MSARKAERTNGGSQVTVESRETQLTLPRDAVVFRRNGIEFLSPTALPCWTEMTLTVRSPVDKGRMTCTGVVVSCTGNRHTGYHVSMVFTGLSPQAQSRLSAWASFPPNPPA
;
A
#
# COMPACT_ATOMS: atom_id res chain seq x y z
N MET A 1 30.65 19.66 11.30
CA MET A 1 30.56 19.62 9.82
C MET A 1 29.64 18.47 9.45
N SER A 2 28.38 18.75 9.08
CA SER A 2 27.41 17.68 8.75
C SER A 2 27.20 17.62 7.24
N ALA A 3 27.70 16.54 6.64
CA ALA A 3 27.54 16.24 5.23
C ALA A 3 26.06 15.94 4.92
N ARG A 4 25.44 16.73 4.03
CA ARG A 4 24.14 16.39 3.44
C ARG A 4 24.41 15.50 2.24
N LYS A 5 24.17 14.19 2.38
CA LYS A 5 24.16 13.26 1.25
C LYS A 5 22.83 13.45 0.52
N ALA A 6 22.89 13.92 -0.72
CA ALA A 6 21.76 14.05 -1.61
C ALA A 6 21.22 12.64 -1.95
N GLU A 7 20.00 12.34 -1.55
CA GLU A 7 19.28 11.19 -2.06
C GLU A 7 18.66 11.53 -3.41
N ARG A 8 18.96 10.67 -4.39
CA ARG A 8 18.58 10.79 -5.78
C ARG A 8 17.07 10.62 -5.91
N THR A 9 16.37 11.68 -6.29
CA THR A 9 14.98 11.59 -6.75
C THR A 9 14.95 10.88 -8.10
N ASN A 10 14.83 9.56 -8.09
CA ASN A 10 14.29 8.85 -9.24
C ASN A 10 12.78 9.12 -9.24
N GLY A 11 12.24 9.61 -10.37
CA GLY A 11 10.81 9.86 -10.59
C GLY A 11 9.99 8.56 -10.64
N GLY A 12 9.97 7.82 -9.54
CA GLY A 12 9.25 6.57 -9.39
C GLY A 12 7.78 6.83 -9.08
N SER A 13 6.89 6.15 -9.79
CA SER A 13 5.47 6.03 -9.50
C SER A 13 5.23 5.71 -8.02
N GLN A 14 4.62 6.63 -7.26
CA GLN A 14 4.31 6.47 -5.83
C GLN A 14 2.84 6.09 -5.62
N VAL A 15 2.58 5.24 -4.63
CA VAL A 15 1.23 4.86 -4.18
C VAL A 15 0.93 5.57 -2.87
N THR A 16 -0.16 6.31 -2.80
CA THR A 16 -0.62 6.91 -1.54
C THR A 16 -1.65 6.01 -0.88
N VAL A 17 -1.44 5.70 0.39
CA VAL A 17 -2.34 4.99 1.30
C VAL A 17 -2.77 5.96 2.39
N GLU A 18 -4.05 6.33 2.45
CA GLU A 18 -4.57 7.25 3.48
C GLU A 18 -5.56 6.54 4.41
N SER A 19 -5.28 6.53 5.70
CA SER A 19 -6.23 6.22 6.78
C SER A 19 -6.62 7.49 7.54
N ARG A 20 -7.67 7.41 8.39
CA ARG A 20 -8.13 8.54 9.21
C ARG A 20 -7.02 9.17 10.08
N GLU A 21 -5.97 8.42 10.38
CA GLU A 21 -4.85 8.87 11.23
C GLU A 21 -3.47 8.78 10.55
N THR A 22 -3.36 8.18 9.36
CA THR A 22 -2.04 7.94 8.74
C THR A 22 -2.11 8.03 7.22
N GLN A 23 -1.39 9.00 6.64
CA GLN A 23 -1.15 9.08 5.19
C GLN A 23 0.27 8.61 4.90
N LEU A 24 0.39 7.56 4.10
CA LEU A 24 1.66 7.00 3.64
C LEU A 24 1.77 7.19 2.13
N THR A 25 2.85 7.80 1.68
CA THR A 25 3.24 7.80 0.28
C THR A 25 4.37 6.82 0.11
N LEU A 26 4.06 5.65 -0.45
CA LEU A 26 4.97 4.53 -0.56
C LEU A 26 5.47 4.40 -2.00
N PRO A 27 6.74 4.03 -2.19
CA PRO A 27 7.20 3.65 -3.51
C PRO A 27 6.45 2.38 -3.95
N ARG A 28 6.27 2.21 -5.27
CA ARG A 28 5.45 1.13 -5.83
C ARG A 28 5.88 -0.27 -5.39
N ASP A 29 7.17 -0.49 -5.19
CA ASP A 29 7.77 -1.75 -4.73
C ASP A 29 7.48 -2.07 -3.25
N ALA A 30 7.09 -1.07 -2.46
CA ALA A 30 6.71 -1.25 -1.06
C ALA A 30 5.21 -1.55 -0.87
N VAL A 31 4.47 -1.81 -1.96
CA VAL A 31 3.03 -2.14 -1.94
C VAL A 31 2.76 -3.34 -2.83
N VAL A 32 2.07 -4.35 -2.30
CA VAL A 32 1.59 -5.51 -3.04
C VAL A 32 0.07 -5.57 -2.94
N PHE A 33 -0.60 -5.48 -4.09
CA PHE A 33 -2.04 -5.71 -4.16
C PHE A 33 -2.34 -7.19 -4.25
N ARG A 34 -3.31 -7.67 -3.46
CA ARG A 34 -3.83 -9.04 -3.49
C ARG A 34 -5.29 -9.00 -3.93
N ARG A 35 -5.84 -10.15 -4.31
CA ARG A 35 -7.23 -10.26 -4.80
C ARG A 35 -8.28 -9.65 -3.86
N ASN A 36 -8.05 -9.69 -2.55
CA ASN A 36 -8.97 -9.23 -1.51
C ASN A 36 -8.27 -8.38 -0.44
N GLY A 37 -7.09 -7.85 -0.71
CA GLY A 37 -6.30 -7.17 0.31
C GLY A 37 -5.10 -6.41 -0.24
N ILE A 38 -4.30 -5.93 0.68
CA ILE A 38 -3.09 -5.16 0.41
C ILE A 38 -2.02 -5.49 1.45
N GLU A 39 -0.79 -5.55 0.99
CA GLU A 39 0.40 -5.60 1.83
C GLU A 39 1.23 -4.35 1.57
N PHE A 40 1.72 -3.71 2.62
CA PHE A 40 2.54 -2.50 2.48
C PHE A 40 3.50 -2.31 3.65
N LEU A 41 4.54 -1.52 3.43
CA LEU A 41 5.48 -1.11 4.47
C LEU A 41 4.98 0.15 5.19
N SER A 42 4.90 0.12 6.51
CA SER A 42 4.53 1.24 7.37
C SER A 42 5.70 1.66 8.28
N PRO A 43 5.96 2.97 8.48
CA PRO A 43 6.94 3.43 9.46
C PRO A 43 6.48 3.22 10.91
N THR A 44 5.17 3.09 11.13
CA THR A 44 4.55 2.88 12.43
C THR A 44 3.88 1.51 12.51
N ALA A 45 3.88 0.91 13.70
CA ALA A 45 3.16 -0.33 13.93
C ALA A 45 1.65 -0.08 13.83
N LEU A 46 0.94 -0.95 13.13
CA LEU A 46 -0.52 -0.95 13.08
C LEU A 46 -1.03 -2.15 13.88
N PRO A 47 -1.95 -1.95 14.85
CA PRO A 47 -2.41 -3.07 15.66
C PRO A 47 -3.18 -4.09 14.80
N CYS A 48 -2.90 -5.37 15.02
CA CYS A 48 -3.68 -6.44 14.39
C CYS A 48 -5.14 -6.37 14.83
N TRP A 49 -6.03 -6.88 13.99
CA TRP A 49 -7.49 -6.89 14.17
C TRP A 49 -8.14 -5.51 14.26
N THR A 50 -7.42 -4.48 13.85
CA THR A 50 -7.96 -3.12 13.77
C THR A 50 -8.58 -2.90 12.40
N GLU A 51 -9.83 -2.46 12.39
CA GLU A 51 -10.50 -1.99 11.19
C GLU A 51 -9.98 -0.60 10.81
N MET A 52 -9.68 -0.42 9.52
CA MET A 52 -9.24 0.85 8.98
C MET A 52 -9.76 1.05 7.55
N THR A 53 -10.05 2.30 7.22
CA THR A 53 -10.37 2.71 5.86
C THR A 53 -9.10 3.23 5.21
N LEU A 54 -8.73 2.64 4.07
CA LEU A 54 -7.61 3.07 3.23
C LEU A 54 -8.11 3.72 1.96
N THR A 55 -7.58 4.88 1.62
CA THR A 55 -7.62 5.40 0.24
C THR A 55 -6.33 5.04 -0.45
N VAL A 56 -6.41 4.20 -1.46
CA VAL A 56 -5.32 3.85 -2.35
C VAL A 56 -5.37 4.71 -3.60
N ARG A 57 -4.25 5.34 -3.95
CA ARG A 57 -4.07 6.04 -5.23
C ARG A 57 -3.00 5.33 -6.06
N SER A 58 -3.39 4.84 -7.22
CA SER A 58 -2.47 4.23 -8.17
C SER A 58 -1.84 5.30 -9.07
N PRO A 59 -0.52 5.26 -9.26
CA PRO A 59 0.19 6.17 -10.17
C PRO A 59 0.04 5.77 -11.65
N VAL A 60 -0.41 4.54 -11.96
CA VAL A 60 -0.43 4.01 -13.33
C VAL A 60 -1.66 4.52 -14.11
N ASP A 61 -2.83 4.49 -13.49
CA ASP A 61 -4.12 4.82 -14.08
C ASP A 61 -4.73 6.09 -13.47
N LYS A 62 -3.99 6.78 -12.57
CA LYS A 62 -4.50 7.85 -11.69
C LYS A 62 -5.75 7.42 -10.90
N GLY A 63 -5.96 6.11 -10.76
CA GLY A 63 -7.13 5.53 -10.12
C GLY A 63 -7.08 5.76 -8.62
N ARG A 64 -8.20 6.21 -8.05
CA ARG A 64 -8.42 6.29 -6.60
C ARG A 64 -9.45 5.26 -6.20
N MET A 65 -9.16 4.53 -5.13
CA MET A 65 -10.06 3.56 -4.53
C MET A 65 -10.04 3.72 -3.01
N THR A 66 -11.21 3.78 -2.38
CA THR A 66 -11.33 3.79 -0.93
C THR A 66 -11.93 2.45 -0.51
N CYS A 67 -11.26 1.76 0.41
CA CYS A 67 -11.66 0.45 0.91
C CYS A 67 -11.53 0.41 2.43
N THR A 68 -12.48 -0.23 3.10
CA THR A 68 -12.32 -0.60 4.50
C THR A 68 -11.73 -2.00 4.58
N GLY A 69 -10.92 -2.26 5.59
CA GLY A 69 -10.32 -3.57 5.82
C GLY A 69 -9.81 -3.73 7.24
N VAL A 70 -9.38 -4.94 7.56
CA VAL A 70 -8.87 -5.32 8.88
C VAL A 70 -7.41 -5.71 8.75
N VAL A 71 -6.55 -5.18 9.61
CA VAL A 71 -5.14 -5.58 9.68
C VAL A 71 -5.08 -6.99 10.22
N VAL A 72 -4.56 -7.93 9.43
CA VAL A 72 -4.43 -9.34 9.83
C VAL A 72 -3.02 -9.71 10.25
N SER A 73 -2.02 -8.90 9.88
CA SER A 73 -0.63 -9.06 10.29
C SER A 73 0.09 -7.71 10.32
N CYS A 74 0.94 -7.53 11.32
CA CYS A 74 1.88 -6.42 11.40
C CYS A 74 3.18 -6.94 12.01
N THR A 75 4.22 -7.08 11.20
CA THR A 75 5.52 -7.65 11.62
C THR A 75 6.66 -6.72 11.23
N GLY A 76 7.75 -6.72 12.00
CA GLY A 76 8.89 -5.83 11.77
C GLY A 76 9.23 -5.01 12.99
N ASN A 77 9.96 -3.91 12.80
CA ASN A 77 10.44 -3.08 13.88
C ASN A 77 10.69 -1.64 13.41
N ARG A 78 10.92 -0.73 14.36
CA ARG A 78 11.14 0.70 14.08
C ARG A 78 12.37 1.03 13.22
N HIS A 79 13.33 0.12 13.07
CA HIS A 79 14.56 0.36 12.31
C HIS A 79 14.38 0.01 10.83
N THR A 80 13.57 -1.01 10.52
CA THR A 80 13.33 -1.48 9.15
C THR A 80 11.93 -1.16 8.63
N GLY A 81 11.04 -0.68 9.49
CA GLY A 81 9.61 -0.54 9.21
C GLY A 81 8.82 -1.81 9.55
N TYR A 82 7.50 -1.70 9.43
CA TYR A 82 6.53 -2.74 9.70
C TYR A 82 5.85 -3.18 8.41
N HIS A 83 5.96 -4.45 8.07
CA HIS A 83 5.17 -5.08 7.02
C HIS A 83 3.75 -5.33 7.54
N VAL A 84 2.80 -4.65 6.93
CA VAL A 84 1.38 -4.72 7.28
C VAL A 84 0.66 -5.51 6.19
N SER A 85 -0.16 -6.47 6.60
CA SER A 85 -1.10 -7.17 5.72
C SER A 85 -2.53 -6.84 6.15
N MET A 86 -3.34 -6.41 5.20
CA MET A 86 -4.73 -6.04 5.45
C MET A 86 -5.66 -6.73 4.46
N VAL A 87 -6.78 -7.25 4.98
CA VAL A 87 -7.86 -7.83 4.16
C VAL A 87 -8.99 -6.82 4.07
N PHE A 88 -9.43 -6.50 2.86
CA PHE A 88 -10.55 -5.58 2.65
C PHE A 88 -11.89 -6.25 2.97
N THR A 89 -12.79 -5.49 3.59
CA THR A 89 -14.15 -5.88 3.93
C THR A 89 -15.13 -5.10 3.05
N GLY A 90 -16.20 -5.75 2.59
CA GLY A 90 -17.28 -5.09 1.85
C GLY A 90 -16.86 -4.49 0.50
N LEU A 91 -15.90 -5.10 -0.21
CA LEU A 91 -15.52 -4.65 -1.55
C LEU A 91 -16.72 -4.70 -2.50
N SER A 92 -17.00 -3.58 -3.18
CA SER A 92 -17.94 -3.58 -4.29
C SER A 92 -17.35 -4.36 -5.47
N PRO A 93 -18.19 -4.92 -6.39
CA PRO A 93 -17.68 -5.60 -7.58
C PRO A 93 -16.72 -4.75 -8.42
N GLN A 94 -16.98 -3.44 -8.50
CA GLN A 94 -16.10 -2.50 -9.19
C GLN A 94 -14.74 -2.33 -8.48
N ALA A 95 -14.74 -2.21 -7.15
CA ALA A 95 -13.51 -2.11 -6.36
C ALA A 95 -12.70 -3.40 -6.45
N GLN A 96 -13.35 -4.57 -6.41
CA GLN A 96 -12.70 -5.87 -6.55
C GLN A 96 -12.07 -6.05 -7.94
N SER A 97 -12.76 -5.62 -9.00
CA SER A 97 -12.22 -5.63 -10.37
C SER A 97 -10.98 -4.74 -10.50
N ARG A 98 -11.02 -3.51 -9.96
CA ARG A 98 -9.87 -2.60 -9.94
C ARG A 98 -8.69 -3.17 -9.15
N LEU A 99 -8.96 -3.71 -7.96
CA LEU A 99 -7.95 -4.34 -7.13
C LEU A 99 -7.30 -5.53 -7.85
N SER A 100 -8.09 -6.33 -8.56
CA SER A 100 -7.58 -7.45 -9.36
C SER A 100 -6.69 -6.98 -10.51
N ALA A 101 -7.06 -5.88 -11.18
CA ALA A 101 -6.22 -5.26 -12.20
C ALA A 101 -4.88 -4.77 -11.62
N TRP A 102 -4.89 -4.13 -10.44
CA TRP A 102 -3.65 -3.67 -9.78
C TRP A 102 -2.79 -4.82 -9.24
N ALA A 103 -3.40 -5.92 -8.79
CA ALA A 103 -2.68 -7.13 -8.36
C ALA A 103 -1.91 -7.80 -9.50
N SER A 104 -2.34 -7.58 -10.75
CA SER A 104 -1.64 -8.07 -11.94
C SER A 104 -0.46 -7.20 -12.39
N PHE A 105 -0.07 -6.18 -11.61
CA PHE A 105 0.97 -5.22 -12.00
C PHE A 105 2.28 -5.38 -11.19
N PRO A 106 3.46 -5.55 -11.82
CA PRO A 106 3.71 -5.34 -13.24
C PRO A 106 3.13 -6.52 -14.04
N PRO A 107 2.66 -6.29 -15.27
CA PRO A 107 2.23 -7.40 -16.11
C PRO A 107 3.37 -8.40 -16.15
N ASN A 108 3.07 -9.68 -15.91
CA ASN A 108 4.04 -10.74 -16.14
C ASN A 108 4.69 -10.50 -17.51
N PRO A 109 6.02 -10.55 -17.64
CA PRO A 109 6.62 -10.58 -18.96
C PRO A 109 6.00 -11.78 -19.72
N PRO A 110 5.65 -11.63 -21.01
CA PRO A 110 5.18 -12.75 -21.80
C PRO A 110 6.24 -13.86 -21.74
N ALA A 111 5.78 -15.08 -21.51
CA ALA A 111 6.60 -16.30 -21.53
C ALA A 111 7.31 -16.49 -22.88
#